data_AF-A0A6L2LR89-F1
#
_entry.id   AF-A0A6L2LR89-F1
#
_cell.length_a   1.000
_cell.length_b   1.000
_cell.length_c   1.000
_cell.angle_alpha   90.00
_cell.angle_beta   90.00
_cell.angle_gamma   90.00
#
_symmetry.space_group_name_H-M   'P 1'
#
loop_
_entity.id
_entity.type
_entity.pdbx_description
1 polymer ?
#
loop_
_entity_poly.entity_id
_entity_poly.type
_entity_poly.pdbx_seq_one_letter_code
_entity_poly.pdbx_strand_id
1 'polypeptide(L)'
;MSTQQDIYAAGSESRPPMLNKENYVPWSSRLIRYAKSRQNGKLIHNSILNGPYVRKMIPEPGDANREITVTETFHLQTDDELSDKELNQIEADEQAIQTILLGLPRDIYAAVDSCETAQEIWLRVQQMMKGSDNRIQEKKAKLFNEWETFTSNKGESIESYYHRFLKLMNELKRNKHFLEKITSNLKFLNNLQPEWSRHVTIIHQTKDLHTHDYTQLYDFPKYNQKEV
;
A
#
# COMPACT_ATOMS: atom_id res chain seq x y z
N MET A 1 -2.14 -22.01 14.91
CA MET A 1 -3.01 -22.29 13.73
C MET A 1 -3.63 -20.97 13.30
N SER A 2 -3.57 -20.62 12.03
CA SER A 2 -4.24 -19.41 11.51
C SER A 2 -5.75 -19.60 11.54
N THR A 3 -6.51 -18.57 11.92
CA THR A 3 -7.98 -18.63 11.92
C THR A 3 -8.50 -18.55 10.47
N GLN A 4 -9.73 -19.03 10.23
CA GLN A 4 -10.39 -18.89 8.91
C GLN A 4 -10.44 -17.42 8.44
N GLN A 5 -10.53 -16.50 9.40
CA GLN A 5 -10.53 -15.05 9.18
C GLN A 5 -9.16 -14.54 8.70
N ASP A 6 -8.07 -15.11 9.21
CA ASP A 6 -6.70 -14.79 8.75
C ASP A 6 -6.45 -15.26 7.31
N ILE A 7 -7.00 -16.43 6.94
CA ILE A 7 -6.90 -16.99 5.59
C ILE A 7 -7.61 -16.07 4.58
N TYR A 8 -8.82 -15.60 4.90
CA TYR A 8 -9.55 -14.67 4.04
C TYR A 8 -8.90 -13.28 3.95
N ALA A 9 -8.23 -12.82 5.01
CA ALA A 9 -7.52 -11.55 5.00
C ALA A 9 -6.18 -11.58 4.23
N ALA A 10 -5.59 -12.78 4.04
CA ALA A 10 -4.36 -12.95 3.28
C ALA A 10 -4.59 -12.87 1.76
N GLY A 11 -5.74 -13.37 1.28
CA GLY A 11 -6.01 -13.55 -0.16
C GLY A 11 -5.33 -14.80 -0.74
N SER A 12 -5.60 -15.09 -2.01
CA SER A 12 -4.99 -16.17 -2.79
C SER A 12 -4.68 -15.68 -4.21
N GLU A 13 -4.04 -16.51 -5.02
CA GLU A 13 -3.81 -16.21 -6.44
C GLU A 13 -5.13 -16.03 -7.22
N SER A 14 -6.17 -16.76 -6.84
CA SER A 14 -7.50 -16.70 -7.45
C SER A 14 -8.44 -15.69 -6.81
N ARG A 15 -8.08 -15.10 -5.67
CA ARG A 15 -8.99 -14.23 -4.90
C ARG A 15 -8.25 -13.08 -4.23
N PRO A 16 -8.70 -11.83 -4.42
CA PRO A 16 -8.13 -10.70 -3.70
C PRO A 16 -8.30 -10.83 -2.18
N PRO A 17 -7.42 -10.20 -1.39
CA PRO A 17 -7.56 -10.15 0.06
C PRO A 17 -8.91 -9.51 0.43
N MET A 18 -9.60 -10.08 1.42
CA MET A 18 -10.86 -9.52 1.91
C MET A 18 -10.58 -8.34 2.86
N LEU A 19 -11.30 -7.22 2.69
CA LEU A 19 -11.17 -6.05 3.52
C LEU A 19 -11.69 -6.34 4.92
N ASN A 20 -10.80 -6.21 5.90
CA ASN A 20 -11.15 -6.07 7.30
C ASN A 20 -11.07 -4.58 7.66
N LYS A 21 -12.13 -4.03 8.27
CA LYS A 21 -12.22 -2.61 8.67
C LYS A 21 -11.03 -2.16 9.54
N GLU A 22 -10.42 -3.07 10.31
CA GLU A 22 -9.27 -2.77 11.17
C GLU A 22 -7.93 -2.73 10.40
N ASN A 23 -7.90 -3.30 9.20
CA ASN A 23 -6.69 -3.55 8.41
C ASN A 23 -6.74 -2.92 7.02
N TYR A 24 -7.40 -1.77 6.86
CA TYR A 24 -7.49 -1.07 5.58
C TYR A 24 -6.12 -0.79 4.93
N VAL A 25 -5.11 -0.33 5.68
CA VAL A 25 -3.78 -0.01 5.13
C VAL A 25 -3.05 -1.27 4.61
N PRO A 26 -2.94 -2.38 5.39
CA PRO A 26 -2.45 -3.64 4.85
C PRO A 26 -3.26 -4.18 3.68
N TRP A 27 -4.60 -4.08 3.76
CA TRP A 27 -5.50 -4.55 2.70
C TRP A 27 -5.28 -3.78 1.39
N SER A 28 -5.26 -2.44 1.44
CA SER A 28 -5.09 -1.60 0.26
C SER A 28 -3.75 -1.89 -0.42
N SER A 29 -2.69 -2.06 0.36
CA SER A 29 -1.38 -2.45 -0.19
C SER A 29 -1.40 -3.81 -0.86
N ARG A 30 -2.04 -4.82 -0.24
CA ARG A 30 -2.13 -6.18 -0.79
C ARG A 30 -3.03 -6.22 -2.03
N LEU A 31 -4.14 -5.51 -2.04
CA LEU A 31 -5.06 -5.43 -3.18
C LEU A 31 -4.36 -4.81 -4.39
N ILE A 32 -3.63 -3.71 -4.19
CA ILE A 32 -2.88 -3.06 -5.28
C ILE A 32 -1.78 -3.98 -5.82
N ARG A 33 -1.10 -4.76 -4.96
CA ARG A 33 -0.12 -5.76 -5.42
C ARG A 33 -0.78 -6.89 -6.22
N TYR A 34 -1.92 -7.37 -5.73
CA TYR A 34 -2.72 -8.38 -6.42
C TYR A 34 -3.19 -7.89 -7.80
N ALA A 35 -3.72 -6.67 -7.89
CA ALA A 35 -4.12 -6.06 -9.16
C ALA A 35 -2.95 -5.98 -10.16
N LYS A 36 -1.76 -5.59 -9.69
CA LYS A 36 -0.55 -5.52 -10.53
C LYS A 36 -0.04 -6.86 -11.03
N SER A 37 -0.34 -7.96 -10.34
CA SER A 37 0.07 -9.31 -10.77
C SER A 37 -0.89 -9.95 -11.77
N ARG A 38 -2.06 -9.35 -12.04
CA ARG A 38 -3.02 -9.83 -13.04
C ARG A 38 -2.56 -9.48 -14.45
N GLN A 39 -3.16 -10.13 -15.45
CA GLN A 39 -3.08 -9.70 -16.85
C GLN A 39 -3.55 -8.23 -16.94
N ASN A 40 -2.90 -7.41 -17.76
CA ASN A 40 -3.14 -5.96 -17.83
C ASN A 40 -2.92 -5.21 -16.50
N GLY A 41 -2.19 -5.78 -15.53
CA GLY A 41 -2.05 -5.25 -14.17
C GLY A 41 -1.58 -3.79 -14.06
N LYS A 42 -0.81 -3.29 -15.04
CA LYS A 42 -0.47 -1.85 -15.13
C LYS A 42 -1.69 -0.98 -15.43
N LEU A 43 -2.53 -1.39 -16.38
CA LEU A 43 -3.76 -0.69 -16.78
C LEU A 43 -4.80 -0.77 -15.67
N ILE A 44 -4.94 -1.93 -15.03
CA ILE A 44 -5.81 -2.13 -13.85
C ILE A 44 -5.40 -1.17 -12.73
N HIS A 45 -4.11 -1.16 -12.37
CA HIS A 45 -3.61 -0.23 -11.36
C HIS A 45 -3.84 1.24 -11.73
N ASN A 46 -3.69 1.59 -13.01
CA ASN A 46 -3.96 2.93 -13.51
C ASN A 46 -5.44 3.29 -13.34
N SER A 47 -6.36 2.37 -13.70
CA SER A 47 -7.80 2.54 -13.54
C SER A 47 -8.21 2.86 -12.10
N ILE A 48 -7.65 2.11 -11.15
CA ILE A 48 -7.94 2.28 -9.71
C ILE A 48 -7.51 3.66 -9.20
N LEU A 49 -6.35 4.17 -9.63
CA LEU A 49 -5.77 5.39 -9.07
C LEU A 49 -6.11 6.65 -9.86
N ASN A 50 -6.11 6.55 -11.18
CA ASN A 50 -6.17 7.69 -12.10
C ASN A 50 -7.51 7.78 -12.84
N GLY A 51 -8.35 6.75 -12.77
CA GLY A 51 -9.66 6.73 -13.41
C GLY A 51 -9.70 5.85 -14.67
N PRO A 52 -10.90 5.53 -15.17
CA PRO A 52 -11.09 4.67 -16.33
C PRO A 52 -10.71 5.39 -17.64
N TYR A 53 -10.75 4.65 -18.73
CA TYR A 53 -10.77 5.20 -20.06
C TYR A 53 -11.96 6.15 -20.27
N VAL A 54 -11.70 7.25 -20.97
CA VAL A 54 -12.73 8.23 -21.36
C VAL A 54 -12.78 8.27 -22.88
N ARG A 55 -13.95 7.95 -23.44
CA ARG A 55 -14.20 8.01 -24.89
C ARG A 55 -13.93 9.41 -25.42
N LYS A 56 -13.30 9.49 -26.58
CA LYS A 56 -12.92 10.76 -27.21
C LYS A 56 -14.07 11.35 -28.02
N MET A 57 -14.02 12.66 -28.26
CA MET A 57 -14.85 13.30 -29.28
C MET A 57 -14.12 13.19 -30.62
N ILE A 58 -14.78 12.63 -31.62
CA ILE A 58 -14.27 12.44 -32.98
C ILE A 58 -15.00 13.42 -33.92
N PRO A 59 -14.30 14.14 -34.80
CA PRO A 59 -14.94 14.98 -35.81
C PRO A 59 -15.68 14.10 -36.82
N GLU A 60 -16.92 14.48 -37.14
CA GLU A 60 -17.69 13.81 -38.19
C GLU A 60 -17.01 14.03 -39.55
N PRO A 61 -16.96 13.01 -40.43
CA PRO A 61 -16.43 13.21 -41.78
C PRO A 61 -17.27 14.25 -42.52
N GLY A 62 -16.65 15.38 -42.88
CA GLY A 62 -17.32 16.41 -43.67
C GLY A 62 -17.72 15.90 -45.05
N ASP A 63 -18.95 16.20 -45.47
CA ASP A 63 -19.46 15.84 -46.78
C ASP A 63 -18.74 16.68 -47.86
N ALA A 64 -17.79 16.08 -48.58
CA ALA A 64 -16.87 16.78 -49.50
C ALA A 64 -17.57 17.47 -50.69
N ASN A 65 -18.89 17.33 -50.83
CA ASN A 65 -19.69 17.79 -51.96
C ASN A 65 -20.52 19.06 -51.70
N ARG A 66 -20.36 19.76 -50.56
CA ARG A 66 -21.14 20.99 -50.27
C ARG A 66 -20.24 22.22 -50.09
N GLU A 67 -20.39 23.19 -51.00
CA GLU A 67 -19.78 24.55 -50.97
C GLU A 67 -20.39 25.46 -49.89
N ILE A 68 -20.56 24.97 -48.66
CA ILE A 68 -21.00 25.78 -47.53
C ILE A 68 -20.02 25.50 -46.38
N THR A 69 -19.63 26.54 -45.65
CA THR A 69 -18.85 26.45 -44.41
C THR A 69 -19.59 25.55 -43.41
N VAL A 70 -19.31 24.24 -43.46
CA VAL A 70 -19.86 23.26 -42.53
C VAL A 70 -19.26 23.56 -41.16
N THR A 71 -20.11 23.80 -40.17
CA THR A 71 -19.68 23.85 -38.78
C THR A 71 -19.18 22.45 -38.41
N GLU A 72 -17.92 22.30 -38.00
CA GLU A 72 -17.37 21.00 -37.58
C GLU A 72 -18.25 20.42 -36.46
N THR A 73 -18.97 19.34 -36.78
CA THR A 73 -19.75 18.56 -35.82
C THR A 73 -18.87 17.43 -35.28
N PHE A 74 -19.05 17.11 -33.99
CA PHE A 74 -18.29 16.08 -33.30
C PHE A 74 -19.25 15.07 -32.67
N HIS A 75 -18.93 13.78 -32.78
CA HIS A 75 -19.64 12.69 -32.09
C HIS A 75 -18.74 12.04 -31.02
N LEU A 76 -19.35 11.36 -30.05
CA LEU A 76 -18.61 10.55 -29.09
C LEU A 76 -18.14 9.27 -29.78
N GLN A 77 -16.87 8.90 -29.57
CA GLN A 77 -16.27 7.69 -30.11
C GLN A 77 -17.13 6.46 -29.84
N THR A 78 -17.44 5.74 -30.90
CA THR A 78 -18.22 4.50 -30.89
C THR A 78 -17.33 3.29 -30.68
N ASP A 79 -17.92 2.13 -30.38
CA ASP A 79 -17.17 0.90 -30.13
C ASP A 79 -16.40 0.41 -31.37
N ASP A 80 -16.93 0.66 -32.57
CA ASP A 80 -16.28 0.31 -33.84
C ASP A 80 -15.05 1.19 -34.15
N GLU A 81 -14.92 2.34 -33.48
CA GLU A 81 -13.81 3.29 -33.62
C GLU A 81 -12.73 3.10 -32.55
N LEU A 82 -12.88 2.10 -31.67
CA LEU A 82 -11.89 1.81 -30.63
C LEU A 82 -10.68 1.07 -31.22
N SER A 83 -9.49 1.57 -30.90
CA SER A 83 -8.26 0.81 -31.16
C SER A 83 -8.13 -0.36 -30.16
N ASP A 84 -7.37 -1.40 -30.54
CA ASP A 84 -7.04 -2.52 -29.65
C ASP A 84 -6.49 -2.06 -28.29
N LYS A 85 -5.74 -0.96 -28.25
CA LYS A 85 -5.18 -0.40 -27.01
C LYS A 85 -6.26 0.17 -26.10
N GLU A 86 -7.28 0.80 -26.67
CA GLU A 86 -8.40 1.39 -25.94
C GLU A 86 -9.33 0.30 -25.43
N LEU A 87 -9.59 -0.71 -26.27
CA LEU A 87 -10.34 -1.90 -25.85
C LEU A 87 -9.67 -2.63 -24.68
N ASN A 88 -8.34 -2.81 -24.73
CA ASN A 88 -7.58 -3.38 -23.62
C ASN A 88 -7.64 -2.55 -22.33
N GLN A 89 -7.74 -1.21 -22.45
CA GLN A 89 -7.91 -0.35 -21.28
C GLN A 89 -9.32 -0.50 -20.69
N ILE A 90 -10.36 -0.53 -21.52
CA ILE A 90 -11.75 -0.74 -21.08
C ILE A 90 -11.89 -2.08 -20.37
N GLU A 91 -11.32 -3.15 -20.92
CA GLU A 91 -11.30 -4.47 -20.27
C GLU A 91 -10.56 -4.41 -18.92
N ALA A 92 -9.44 -3.68 -18.85
CA ALA A 92 -8.72 -3.49 -17.59
C ALA A 92 -9.52 -2.68 -16.56
N ASP A 93 -10.37 -1.75 -17.00
CA ASP A 93 -11.25 -0.97 -16.12
C ASP A 93 -12.33 -1.86 -15.50
N GLU A 94 -12.95 -2.74 -16.28
CA GLU A 94 -13.90 -3.74 -15.78
C GLU A 94 -13.22 -4.71 -14.80
N GLN A 95 -12.02 -5.18 -15.12
CA GLN A 95 -11.23 -6.04 -14.23
C GLN A 95 -10.85 -5.30 -12.93
N ALA A 96 -10.60 -3.99 -12.99
CA ALA A 96 -10.32 -3.19 -11.80
C ALA A 96 -11.53 -3.09 -10.88
N ILE A 97 -12.73 -2.84 -11.44
CA ILE A 97 -13.99 -2.84 -10.69
C ILE A 97 -14.18 -4.20 -10.00
N GLN A 98 -14.11 -5.29 -10.75
CA GLN A 98 -14.30 -6.63 -10.22
C GLN A 98 -13.26 -6.97 -9.12
N THR A 99 -12.00 -6.60 -9.34
CA THR A 99 -10.91 -6.83 -8.37
C THR A 99 -11.18 -6.15 -7.05
N ILE A 100 -11.66 -4.89 -7.07
CA ILE A 100 -12.00 -4.19 -5.83
C ILE A 100 -13.21 -4.85 -5.17
N LEU A 101 -14.31 -5.04 -5.91
CA LEU A 101 -15.57 -5.54 -5.36
C LEU A 101 -15.43 -6.92 -4.71
N LEU A 102 -14.65 -7.83 -5.30
CA LEU A 102 -14.35 -9.16 -4.73
C LEU A 102 -13.55 -9.09 -3.42
N GLY A 103 -12.82 -8.00 -3.21
CA GLY A 103 -12.08 -7.71 -1.99
C GLY A 103 -12.91 -7.04 -0.90
N LEU A 104 -14.20 -6.76 -1.12
CA LEU A 104 -15.05 -6.05 -0.15
C LEU A 104 -16.02 -6.99 0.60
N PRO A 105 -16.22 -6.77 1.91
CA PRO A 105 -17.30 -7.40 2.66
C PRO A 105 -18.65 -6.83 2.24
N ARG A 106 -19.72 -7.61 2.44
CA ARG A 106 -21.07 -7.31 1.94
C ARG A 106 -21.60 -5.92 2.33
N ASP A 107 -21.32 -5.47 3.55
CA ASP A 107 -21.79 -4.17 4.05
C ASP A 107 -21.08 -2.99 3.36
N ILE A 108 -19.80 -3.14 3.02
CA ILE A 108 -19.05 -2.13 2.25
C ILE A 108 -19.43 -2.19 0.78
N TYR A 109 -19.61 -3.39 0.22
CA TYR A 109 -20.12 -3.57 -1.14
C TYR A 109 -21.44 -2.82 -1.35
N ALA A 110 -22.42 -3.02 -0.46
CA ALA A 110 -23.74 -2.38 -0.59
C ALA A 110 -23.68 -0.84 -0.58
N ALA A 111 -22.65 -0.26 0.03
CA ALA A 111 -22.46 1.18 0.10
C ALA A 111 -21.74 1.79 -1.13
N VAL A 112 -21.18 0.94 -1.99
CA VAL A 112 -20.47 1.34 -3.21
C VAL A 112 -21.09 0.76 -4.49
N ASP A 113 -22.22 0.04 -4.36
CA ASP A 113 -22.91 -0.63 -5.47
C ASP A 113 -23.40 0.34 -6.56
N SER A 114 -23.57 1.62 -6.21
CA SER A 114 -23.94 2.68 -7.16
C SER A 114 -22.74 3.37 -7.83
N CYS A 115 -21.50 3.01 -7.50
CA CYS A 115 -20.31 3.59 -8.11
C CYS A 115 -20.02 2.90 -9.45
N GLU A 116 -19.72 3.67 -10.48
CA GLU A 116 -19.58 3.15 -11.84
C GLU A 116 -18.12 2.81 -12.18
N THR A 117 -17.16 3.47 -11.52
CA THR A 117 -15.74 3.31 -11.84
C THR A 117 -14.94 2.69 -10.70
N ALA A 118 -13.86 1.99 -11.04
CA ALA A 118 -12.94 1.44 -10.05
C ALA A 118 -12.37 2.54 -9.12
N GLN A 119 -12.10 3.73 -9.66
CA GLN A 119 -11.60 4.87 -8.91
C GLN A 119 -12.63 5.41 -7.91
N GLU A 120 -13.90 5.54 -8.32
CA GLU A 120 -14.98 5.97 -7.42
C GLU A 120 -15.16 4.98 -6.27
N ILE A 121 -15.25 3.68 -6.59
CA ILE A 121 -15.34 2.62 -5.58
C ILE A 121 -14.15 2.73 -4.63
N TRP A 122 -12.93 2.84 -5.16
CA TRP A 122 -11.71 2.95 -4.36
C TRP A 122 -11.73 4.15 -3.42
N LEU A 123 -12.09 5.34 -3.93
CA LEU A 123 -12.17 6.57 -3.17
C LEU A 123 -13.28 6.52 -2.13
N ARG A 124 -14.44 5.94 -2.46
CA ARG A 124 -15.58 5.78 -1.55
C ARG A 124 -15.25 4.81 -0.41
N VAL A 125 -14.65 3.65 -0.72
CA VAL A 125 -14.12 2.73 0.31
C VAL A 125 -13.09 3.46 1.16
N GLN A 126 -12.15 4.17 0.55
CA GLN A 126 -11.17 4.97 1.31
C GLN A 126 -11.86 5.98 2.23
N GLN A 127 -12.89 6.69 1.77
CA GLN A 127 -13.65 7.66 2.57
C GLN A 127 -14.42 7.00 3.72
N MET A 128 -15.06 5.85 3.46
CA MET A 128 -15.74 5.07 4.50
C MET A 128 -14.76 4.60 5.57
N MET A 129 -13.55 4.22 5.16
CA MET A 129 -12.45 3.89 6.07
C MET A 129 -11.78 5.14 6.66
N LYS A 130 -11.95 6.33 6.08
CA LYS A 130 -11.56 7.65 6.64
C LYS A 130 -12.60 8.26 7.58
N GLY A 131 -13.84 7.78 7.65
CA GLY A 131 -14.71 8.05 8.82
C GLY A 131 -14.09 7.58 10.15
N SER A 132 -13.06 6.74 10.02
CA SER A 132 -12.08 6.36 11.03
C SER A 132 -10.88 7.31 11.12
N ASP A 133 -10.91 8.57 10.66
CA ASP A 133 -9.72 9.45 10.67
C ASP A 133 -9.23 9.68 12.10
N ASN A 134 -10.15 9.80 13.08
CA ASN A 134 -9.79 9.76 14.49
C ASN A 134 -9.03 8.47 14.84
N ARG A 135 -9.45 7.30 14.34
CA ARG A 135 -8.73 6.03 14.55
C ARG A 135 -7.43 5.93 13.75
N ILE A 136 -7.31 6.58 12.58
CA ILE A 136 -6.06 6.65 11.80
C ILE A 136 -5.07 7.57 12.51
N GLN A 137 -5.52 8.73 13.00
CA GLN A 137 -4.72 9.63 13.83
C GLN A 137 -4.38 9.00 15.18
N GLU A 138 -5.30 8.27 15.82
CA GLU A 138 -5.02 7.45 17.02
C GLU A 138 -4.02 6.36 16.71
N LYS A 139 -4.11 5.67 15.56
CA LYS A 139 -3.15 4.65 15.16
C LYS A 139 -1.78 5.25 14.87
N LYS A 140 -1.73 6.43 14.24
CA LYS A 140 -0.49 7.21 14.05
C LYS A 140 0.08 7.68 15.38
N ALA A 141 -0.74 8.22 16.27
CA ALA A 141 -0.36 8.66 17.60
C ALA A 141 0.13 7.49 18.45
N LYS A 142 -0.54 6.34 18.38
CA LYS A 142 -0.13 5.10 19.04
C LYS A 142 1.20 4.60 18.48
N LEU A 143 1.37 4.57 17.16
CA LEU A 143 2.62 4.16 16.53
C LEU A 143 3.77 5.12 16.87
N PHE A 144 3.49 6.42 16.92
CA PHE A 144 4.45 7.44 17.34
C PHE A 144 4.80 7.29 18.82
N ASN A 145 3.81 7.01 19.68
CA ASN A 145 4.03 6.73 21.09
C ASN A 145 4.84 5.45 21.29
N GLU A 146 4.53 4.38 20.55
CA GLU A 146 5.31 3.14 20.53
C GLU A 146 6.74 3.39 20.05
N TRP A 147 6.94 4.27 19.07
CA TRP A 147 8.27 4.71 18.66
C TRP A 147 9.00 5.48 19.76
N GLU A 148 8.38 6.51 20.33
CA GLU A 148 8.97 7.33 21.38
C GLU A 148 9.36 6.48 22.59
N THR A 149 8.44 5.63 23.05
CA THR A 149 8.61 4.77 24.24
C THR A 149 9.32 3.45 23.96
N PHE A 150 9.75 3.19 22.71
CA PHE A 150 10.41 1.94 22.36
C PHE A 150 11.70 1.76 23.16
N THR A 151 11.73 0.74 24.00
CA THR A 151 12.92 0.34 24.76
C THR A 151 12.99 -1.18 24.88
N SER A 152 14.20 -1.70 25.08
CA SER A 152 14.42 -3.11 25.37
C SER A 152 13.84 -3.47 26.74
N ASN A 153 13.21 -4.64 26.88
CA ASN A 153 12.68 -5.08 28.16
C ASN A 153 13.77 -5.77 29.01
N LYS A 154 13.60 -5.76 30.33
CA LYS A 154 14.52 -6.47 31.24
C LYS A 154 14.54 -7.97 30.93
N GLY A 155 15.73 -8.53 30.68
CA GLY A 155 15.92 -9.94 30.33
C GLY A 155 15.48 -10.32 28.91
N GLU A 156 15.15 -9.34 28.06
CA GLU A 156 14.86 -9.57 26.65
C GLU A 156 16.12 -9.96 25.89
N SER A 157 16.05 -11.02 25.07
CA SER A 157 17.16 -11.39 24.19
C SER A 157 17.32 -10.38 23.05
N ILE A 158 18.55 -10.22 22.55
CA ILE A 158 18.83 -9.32 21.42
C ILE A 158 18.02 -9.68 20.17
N GLU A 159 17.73 -10.97 19.98
CA GLU A 159 16.89 -11.44 18.88
C GLU A 159 15.43 -11.03 19.05
N SER A 160 14.85 -11.16 20.24
CA SER A 160 13.49 -10.67 20.52
C SER A 160 13.39 -9.16 20.30
N TYR A 161 14.36 -8.41 20.82
CA TYR A 161 14.45 -6.96 20.65
C TYR A 161 14.49 -6.55 19.18
N TYR A 162 15.35 -7.21 18.39
CA TYR A 162 15.48 -6.97 16.96
C TYR A 162 14.17 -7.24 16.21
N HIS A 163 13.47 -8.35 16.50
CA HIS A 163 12.19 -8.66 15.85
C HIS A 163 11.11 -7.63 16.17
N ARG A 164 11.03 -7.17 17.43
CA ARG A 164 10.14 -6.08 17.84
C ARG A 164 10.45 -4.77 17.11
N PHE A 165 11.73 -4.40 17.03
CA PHE A 165 12.16 -3.20 16.32
C PHE A 165 11.87 -3.30 14.81
N LEU A 166 12.17 -4.44 14.18
CA LEU A 166 11.88 -4.69 12.76
C LEU A 166 10.38 -4.56 12.47
N LYS A 167 9.52 -5.10 13.33
CA LYS A 167 8.07 -4.98 13.21
C LYS A 167 7.64 -3.50 13.25
N LEU A 168 8.13 -2.75 14.24
CA LEU A 168 7.86 -1.31 14.38
C LEU A 168 8.32 -0.52 13.14
N MET A 169 9.54 -0.75 12.66
CA MET A 169 10.06 -0.11 11.45
C MET A 169 9.23 -0.42 10.20
N ASN A 170 8.75 -1.65 10.06
CA ASN A 170 7.86 -2.04 8.97
C ASN A 170 6.48 -1.36 9.09
N GLU A 171 5.96 -1.15 10.30
CA GLU A 171 4.73 -0.39 10.53
C GLU A 171 4.90 1.10 10.18
N LEU A 172 6.01 1.73 10.59
CA LEU A 172 6.32 3.12 10.24
C LEU A 172 6.43 3.33 8.73
N LYS A 173 7.20 2.48 8.04
CA LYS A 173 7.36 2.51 6.57
C LYS A 173 6.01 2.34 5.86
N ARG A 174 5.16 1.40 6.31
CA ARG A 174 3.82 1.17 5.72
C ARG A 174 2.87 2.36 5.90
N ASN A 175 3.01 3.11 7.00
CA ASN A 175 2.20 4.29 7.27
C ASN A 175 2.81 5.59 6.68
N LYS A 176 3.78 5.48 5.75
CA LYS A 176 4.47 6.61 5.10
C LYS A 176 5.19 7.55 6.07
N HIS A 177 5.56 7.06 7.26
CA HIS A 177 6.47 7.77 8.15
C HIS A 177 7.90 7.40 7.75
N PHE A 178 8.54 8.31 7.04
CA PHE A 178 9.94 8.16 6.64
C PHE A 178 10.83 8.63 7.78
N LEU A 179 11.73 7.75 8.21
CA LEU A 179 12.82 8.08 9.10
C LEU A 179 14.11 7.98 8.30
N GLU A 180 15.02 8.92 8.51
CA GLU A 180 16.37 8.78 7.99
C GLU A 180 17.02 7.53 8.59
N LYS A 181 17.91 6.91 7.81
CA LYS A 181 18.60 5.68 8.21
C LYS A 181 19.34 5.86 9.54
N ILE A 182 20.06 6.98 9.69
CA ILE A 182 20.73 7.33 10.94
C ILE A 182 19.77 7.42 12.13
N THR A 183 18.59 8.01 11.95
CA THR A 183 17.58 8.12 13.02
C THR A 183 17.13 6.73 13.48
N SER A 184 16.92 5.82 12.53
CA SER A 184 16.55 4.43 12.81
C SER A 184 17.66 3.68 13.56
N ASN A 185 18.90 3.85 13.12
CA ASN A 185 20.07 3.21 13.72
C ASN A 185 20.35 3.70 15.14
N LEU A 186 20.31 5.01 15.37
CA LEU A 186 20.47 5.60 16.69
C LEU A 186 19.36 5.14 17.63
N LYS A 187 18.10 5.08 17.15
CA LYS A 187 17.01 4.56 17.97
C LYS A 187 17.22 3.09 18.33
N PHE A 188 17.67 2.25 17.38
CA PHE A 188 17.97 0.84 17.65
C PHE A 188 19.07 0.66 18.70
N LEU A 189 20.18 1.40 18.60
CA LEU A 189 21.33 1.25 19.51
C LEU A 189 21.08 1.85 20.90
N ASN A 190 20.52 3.07 20.96
CA ASN A 190 20.36 3.80 22.22
C ASN A 190 19.31 3.21 23.17
N ASN A 191 18.44 2.33 22.66
CA ASN A 191 17.35 1.72 23.42
C ASN A 191 17.62 0.26 23.84
N LEU A 192 18.85 -0.22 23.60
CA LEU A 192 19.33 -1.46 24.18
C LEU A 192 19.57 -1.31 25.69
N GLN A 193 19.42 -2.40 26.44
CA GLN A 193 19.70 -2.40 27.87
C GLN A 193 21.20 -2.22 28.16
N PRO A 194 21.59 -1.73 29.34
CA PRO A 194 22.98 -1.39 29.67
C PRO A 194 23.99 -2.53 29.51
N GLU A 195 23.56 -3.80 29.60
CA GLU A 195 24.42 -4.96 29.40
C GLU A 195 25.01 -5.01 27.97
N TRP A 196 24.33 -4.38 27.00
CA TRP A 196 24.80 -4.27 25.61
C TRP A 196 25.65 -3.03 25.33
N SER A 197 25.92 -2.19 26.34
CA SER A 197 26.61 -0.90 26.18
C SER A 197 28.00 -1.04 25.54
N ARG A 198 28.74 -2.10 25.87
CA ARG A 198 30.04 -2.40 25.26
C ARG A 198 29.92 -2.63 23.76
N HIS A 199 28.95 -3.43 23.33
CA HIS A 199 28.70 -3.70 21.90
C HIS A 199 28.26 -2.44 21.17
N VAL A 200 27.41 -1.61 21.78
CA VAL A 200 26.98 -0.33 21.22
C VAL A 200 28.18 0.59 20.96
N THR A 201 29.09 0.74 21.92
CA THR A 201 30.31 1.55 21.75
C THR A 201 31.17 1.05 20.60
N ILE A 202 31.37 -0.27 20.48
CA ILE A 202 32.16 -0.85 19.38
C ILE A 202 31.49 -0.56 18.03
N ILE A 203 30.17 -0.68 17.94
CA ILE A 203 29.43 -0.38 16.71
C ILE A 203 29.61 1.10 16.32
N HIS A 204 29.47 2.02 17.27
CA HIS A 204 29.69 3.46 17.01
C HIS A 204 31.08 3.78 16.49
N GLN A 205 32.10 3.04 16.91
CA GLN A 205 33.49 3.26 16.49
C GLN A 205 33.83 2.59 15.16
N THR A 206 33.17 1.47 14.84
CA THR A 206 33.56 0.61 13.71
C THR A 206 32.63 0.66 12.51
N LYS A 207 31.40 1.18 12.69
CA LYS A 207 30.37 1.23 11.65
C LYS A 207 29.93 2.66 11.40
N ASP A 208 29.78 3.00 10.13
CA ASP A 208 29.16 4.25 9.72
C ASP A 208 27.62 4.12 9.74
N LEU A 209 26.99 4.86 10.65
CA LEU A 209 25.54 4.85 10.88
C LEU A 209 24.74 5.53 9.77
N HIS A 210 25.37 6.27 8.86
CA HIS A 210 24.68 6.86 7.70
C HIS A 210 24.53 5.86 6.55
N THR A 211 25.44 4.89 6.44
CA THR A 211 25.48 3.93 5.34
C THR A 211 24.89 2.58 5.71
N HIS A 212 25.20 2.07 6.91
CA HIS A 212 24.71 0.77 7.38
C HIS A 212 23.25 0.84 7.85
N ASP A 213 22.46 -0.19 7.61
CA ASP A 213 21.11 -0.32 8.15
C ASP A 213 21.11 -1.07 9.48
N TYR A 214 20.12 -0.83 10.35
CA TYR A 214 20.02 -1.48 11.67
C TYR A 214 20.01 -3.02 11.58
N THR A 215 19.57 -3.57 10.45
CA THR A 215 19.67 -5.01 10.15
C THR A 215 21.11 -5.50 10.08
N GLN A 216 22.03 -4.71 9.53
CA GLN A 216 23.46 -4.99 9.48
C GLN A 216 24.15 -4.71 10.82
N LEU A 217 23.64 -3.74 11.59
CA LEU A 217 24.16 -3.44 12.93
C LEU A 217 23.82 -4.53 13.94
N TYR A 218 22.71 -5.24 13.75
CA TYR A 218 22.25 -6.35 14.59
C TYR A 218 23.17 -7.59 14.55
N ASP A 219 23.89 -7.82 13.44
CA ASP A 219 24.73 -9.00 13.29
C ASP A 219 25.85 -9.07 14.35
N PHE A 220 26.40 -7.91 14.73
CA PHE A 220 27.50 -7.84 15.69
C PHE A 220 27.07 -8.23 17.13
N PRO A 221 26.00 -7.65 17.71
CA PRO A 221 25.45 -8.12 18.98
C PRO A 221 25.01 -9.59 18.94
N LYS A 222 24.42 -10.05 17.83
CA LYS A 222 23.98 -11.44 17.68
C LYS A 222 25.14 -12.43 17.80
N TYR A 223 26.25 -12.16 17.11
CA TYR A 223 27.41 -13.05 17.11
C TYR A 223 28.10 -13.11 18.48
N ASN A 224 28.08 -11.99 19.23
CA ASN A 224 28.78 -11.83 20.50
C ASN A 224 27.85 -11.93 21.73
N GLN A 225 26.66 -12.51 21.58
CA GLN A 225 25.67 -12.60 22.67
C GLN A 225 26.11 -13.45 23.87
N LYS A 226 27.18 -14.26 23.74
CA LYS A 226 27.76 -15.04 24.83
C LYS A 226 28.65 -14.20 25.77
N GLU A 227 28.97 -12.98 25.37
CA GLU A 227 29.83 -12.04 26.11
C GLU A 227 29.02 -11.02 26.93
N VAL A 228 27.71 -11.25 27.07
CA VAL A 228 26.72 -10.38 27.74
C VAL A 228 26.25 -11.01 29.04
#